data_AF-A0A7J2SW57-F1
#
_entry.id   AF-A0A7J2SW57-F1
#
_cell.length_a   1.000
_cell.length_b   1.000
_cell.length_c   1.000
_cell.angle_alpha   90.00
_cell.angle_beta   90.00
_cell.angle_gamma   90.00
#
_symmetry.space_group_name_H-M   'P 1'
#
loop_
_entity.id
_entity.type
_entity.pdbx_description
1 polymer ?
#
loop_
_entity_poly.entity_id
_entity_poly.type
_entity_poly.pdbx_seq_one_letter_code
_entity_poly.pdbx_strand_id
1 'polypeptide(L)'
;AWIWVAFEPDLHAMLDFHVSWRGNSIDAYLFIRRLVRRYGRVPIYTDGAGWYADACRWAGAEHIVYDRPLRNLMERMVQYIKDRTEAFDDLFPARKSRLASGRAFERMHNWLSAFTSMQDFVFENGGLGRPPLVWREEGMPPWLNGLRPIFSLG
;
A
#
# COMPACT_ATOMS: atom_id res chain seq x y z
N ALA A 1 3.96 -10.45 10.78
CA ALA A 1 3.10 -10.28 9.59
C ALA A 1 3.79 -9.27 8.68
N TRP A 2 3.55 -9.37 7.37
CA TRP A 2 4.03 -8.45 6.35
C TRP A 2 2.86 -7.56 5.93
N ILE A 3 3.12 -6.28 5.70
CA ILE A 3 2.11 -5.31 5.26
C ILE A 3 2.55 -4.80 3.90
N TRP A 4 1.83 -5.27 2.89
CA TRP A 4 2.02 -4.83 1.54
C TRP A 4 1.21 -3.56 1.30
N VAL A 5 1.82 -2.52 0.74
CA VAL A 5 1.15 -1.24 0.50
C VAL A 5 1.41 -0.82 -0.94
N ALA A 6 0.36 -0.36 -1.61
CA ALA A 6 0.38 0.24 -2.92
C ALA A 6 0.22 1.75 -2.75
N PHE A 7 1.18 2.52 -3.26
CA PHE A 7 1.23 3.97 -3.08
C PHE A 7 1.37 4.68 -4.41
N GLU A 8 0.60 5.75 -4.58
CA GLU A 8 0.68 6.66 -5.72
C GLU A 8 1.39 7.95 -5.26
N PRO A 9 2.65 8.18 -5.65
CA PRO A 9 3.48 9.24 -5.10
C PRO A 9 2.98 10.64 -5.45
N ASP A 10 2.43 10.83 -6.65
CA ASP A 10 2.01 12.16 -7.09
C ASP A 10 0.77 12.63 -6.33
N LEU A 11 -0.13 11.70 -6.03
CA LEU A 11 -1.31 11.97 -5.21
C LEU A 11 -1.02 11.88 -3.71
N HIS A 12 0.11 11.29 -3.34
CA HIS A 12 0.39 10.85 -1.97
C HIS A 12 -0.74 9.99 -1.38
N ALA A 13 -1.28 9.09 -2.20
CA ALA A 13 -2.44 8.26 -1.86
C ALA A 13 -2.07 6.78 -1.65
N MET A 14 -2.70 6.14 -0.66
CA MET A 14 -2.55 4.71 -0.39
C MET A 14 -3.64 3.92 -1.12
N LEU A 15 -3.32 3.48 -2.34
CA LEU A 15 -4.27 2.86 -3.26
C LEU A 15 -4.87 1.54 -2.74
N ASP A 16 -4.05 0.72 -2.09
CA ASP A 16 -4.48 -0.57 -1.55
C ASP A 16 -3.44 -1.10 -0.55
N PHE A 17 -3.85 -2.05 0.29
CA PHE A 17 -2.94 -2.77 1.16
C PHE A 17 -3.31 -4.24 1.30
N HIS A 18 -2.35 -5.09 1.62
CA HIS A 18 -2.57 -6.49 1.95
C HIS A 18 -1.76 -6.85 3.18
N VAL A 19 -2.29 -7.73 4.03
CA VAL A 19 -1.55 -8.26 5.17
C VAL A 19 -1.35 -9.74 4.93
N SER A 20 -0.12 -10.23 5.08
CA SER A 20 0.19 -11.64 4.97
C SER A 20 1.05 -12.11 6.15
N TRP A 21 1.11 -13.43 6.34
CA TRP A 21 2.00 -14.00 7.36
C TRP A 21 3.45 -14.10 6.88
N ARG A 22 3.67 -14.14 5.56
CA ARG A 22 4.96 -14.40 4.93
C ARG A 22 5.24 -13.36 3.84
N GLY A 23 6.51 -13.00 3.67
CA GLY A 23 7.02 -12.25 2.54
C GLY A 23 7.48 -13.26 1.47
N ASN A 24 6.62 -13.59 0.51
CA ASN A 24 6.98 -14.51 -0.58
C ASN A 24 6.28 -14.11 -1.89
N SER A 25 6.71 -14.72 -2.99
CA SER A 25 6.23 -14.40 -4.33
C SER A 25 4.73 -14.67 -4.55
N ILE A 26 4.11 -15.61 -3.80
CA ILE A 26 2.68 -15.88 -3.89
C ILE A 26 1.89 -14.72 -3.28
N ASP A 27 2.28 -14.28 -2.08
CA ASP A 27 1.63 -13.15 -1.40
C ASP A 27 1.80 -11.86 -2.23
N ALA A 28 3.01 -11.61 -2.75
CA ALA A 28 3.27 -10.50 -3.67
C ALA A 28 2.42 -10.58 -4.94
N TYR A 29 2.29 -11.76 -5.54
CA TYR A 29 1.46 -11.98 -6.73
C TYR A 29 -0.01 -11.73 -6.47
N LEU A 30 -0.56 -12.24 -5.37
CA LEU A 30 -1.97 -12.02 -5.02
C LEU A 30 -2.26 -10.52 -4.84
N PHE A 31 -1.33 -9.80 -4.21
CA PHE A 31 -1.44 -8.35 -4.06
C PHE A 31 -1.38 -7.63 -5.41
N ILE A 32 -0.33 -7.86 -6.21
CA ILE A 32 -0.14 -7.20 -7.51
C ILE A 32 -1.28 -7.55 -8.48
N ARG A 33 -1.74 -8.81 -8.52
CA ARG A 33 -2.88 -9.21 -9.36
C ARG A 33 -4.15 -8.43 -9.02
N ARG A 34 -4.38 -8.11 -7.73
CA ARG A 34 -5.52 -7.30 -7.31
C ARG A 34 -5.38 -5.85 -7.80
N LEU A 35 -4.17 -5.29 -7.72
CA LEU A 35 -3.87 -3.96 -8.27
C LEU A 35 -4.11 -3.92 -9.79
N VAL A 36 -3.56 -4.89 -10.53
CA VAL A 36 -3.70 -4.97 -11.99
C VAL A 36 -5.17 -5.11 -12.41
N ARG A 37 -5.98 -5.85 -11.66
CA ARG A 37 -7.42 -5.96 -11.90
C ARG A 37 -8.18 -4.66 -11.67
N ARG A 38 -7.74 -3.85 -10.69
CA ARG A 38 -8.42 -2.62 -10.30
C ARG A 38 -7.99 -1.42 -11.15
N TYR A 39 -6.71 -1.31 -11.45
CA TYR A 39 -6.09 -0.15 -12.09
C TYR A 39 -5.59 -0.42 -13.52
N GLY A 40 -5.67 -1.65 -14.00
CA GLY A 40 -5.13 -2.06 -15.29
C GLY A 40 -3.64 -2.43 -15.23
N ARG A 41 -3.04 -2.69 -16.40
CA ARG A 41 -1.63 -3.09 -16.53
C ARG A 41 -0.71 -1.87 -16.50
N VAL A 42 -0.62 -1.24 -15.32
CA VAL A 42 0.33 -0.16 -15.05
C VAL A 42 1.68 -0.72 -14.58
N PRO A 43 2.80 -0.02 -14.85
CA PRO A 43 4.10 -0.40 -14.31
C PRO A 43 4.10 -0.45 -12.78
N ILE A 44 4.71 -1.48 -12.20
CA ILE A 44 4.85 -1.65 -10.75
C ILE A 44 6.29 -1.37 -10.34
N TYR A 45 6.46 -0.38 -9.46
CA TYR A 45 7.76 0.05 -8.96
C TYR A 45 8.01 -0.53 -7.58
N THR A 46 9.18 -1.12 -7.37
CA THR A 46 9.51 -1.82 -6.11
C THR A 46 10.97 -1.63 -5.72
N ASP A 47 11.33 -2.09 -4.52
CA ASP A 47 12.70 -2.10 -3.98
C ASP A 47 13.67 -3.08 -4.67
N GLY A 48 13.15 -3.92 -5.57
CA GLY A 48 13.92 -4.94 -6.26
C GLY A 48 14.09 -6.23 -5.48
N ALA A 49 13.36 -6.43 -4.38
CA ALA A 49 13.31 -7.71 -3.69
C ALA A 49 12.84 -8.82 -4.64
N GLY A 50 13.49 -10.00 -4.55
CA GLY A 50 13.39 -11.05 -5.57
C GLY A 50 11.98 -11.62 -5.78
N TRP A 51 11.07 -11.46 -4.82
CA TRP A 51 9.68 -11.91 -4.96
C TRP A 51 8.85 -11.11 -5.97
N TYR A 52 9.24 -9.86 -6.28
CA TYR A 52 8.45 -8.98 -7.14
C TYR A 52 8.60 -9.32 -8.62
N ALA A 53 9.78 -9.77 -9.04
CA ALA A 53 10.04 -10.10 -10.44
C ALA A 53 9.09 -11.20 -10.92
N ASP A 54 9.00 -12.31 -10.17
CA ASP A 54 8.08 -13.39 -10.49
C ASP A 54 6.61 -12.98 -10.33
N ALA A 55 6.28 -12.24 -9.28
CA ALA A 55 4.91 -11.80 -9.02
C ALA A 55 4.35 -10.89 -10.12
N CYS A 56 5.12 -9.89 -10.56
CA CYS A 56 4.76 -9.01 -11.67
C CYS A 56 4.64 -9.79 -12.98
N ARG A 57 5.58 -10.70 -13.25
CA ARG A 57 5.54 -11.56 -14.44
C ARG A 57 4.26 -12.40 -14.48
N TRP A 58 3.90 -13.06 -13.38
CA TRP A 58 2.67 -13.85 -13.30
C TRP A 58 1.40 -13.00 -13.40
N ALA A 59 1.43 -11.77 -12.90
CA ALA A 59 0.32 -10.83 -13.00
C ALA A 59 0.20 -10.15 -14.39
N GLY A 60 1.22 -10.28 -15.25
CA GLY A 60 1.28 -9.58 -16.53
C GLY A 60 1.48 -8.07 -16.38
N ALA A 61 2.20 -7.65 -15.34
CA ALA A 61 2.58 -6.27 -15.08
C ALA A 61 4.07 -6.06 -15.40
N GLU A 62 4.41 -4.87 -15.91
CA GLU A 62 5.80 -4.45 -16.04
C GLU A 62 6.41 -4.21 -14.65
N HIS A 63 7.60 -4.76 -14.41
CA HIS A 63 8.31 -4.61 -13.14
C HIS A 63 9.48 -3.65 -13.31
N ILE A 64 9.52 -2.62 -12.48
CA ILE A 64 10.58 -1.62 -12.47
C ILE A 64 11.15 -1.55 -11.04
N VAL A 65 12.46 -1.58 -10.93
CA VAL A 65 13.13 -1.28 -9.66
C VAL A 65 13.32 0.21 -9.57
N TYR A 66 12.84 0.83 -8.50
CA TYR A 66 12.93 2.28 -8.39
C TYR A 66 14.38 2.77 -8.26
N ASP A 67 14.63 4.00 -8.69
CA ASP A 67 15.92 4.67 -8.56
C ASP A 67 16.10 5.29 -7.15
N ARG A 68 17.24 5.95 -6.91
CA ARG A 68 17.54 6.52 -5.58
C ARG A 68 16.51 7.56 -5.10
N PRO A 69 16.07 8.54 -5.91
CA PRO A 69 15.04 9.50 -5.50
C PRO A 69 13.74 8.83 -5.06
N LEU A 70 13.22 7.90 -5.87
CA LEU A 70 11.99 7.18 -5.55
C LEU A 70 12.17 6.29 -4.32
N ARG A 71 13.33 5.63 -4.17
CA ARG A 71 13.65 4.88 -2.94
C ARG A 71 13.53 5.74 -1.69
N ASN A 72 14.10 6.95 -1.70
CA ASN A 72 14.05 7.84 -0.54
C ASN A 72 12.61 8.28 -0.21
N LEU A 73 11.78 8.52 -1.23
CA LEU A 73 10.36 8.82 -1.04
C LEU A 73 9.64 7.63 -0.40
N MET A 74 9.90 6.44 -0.92
CA MET A 74 9.30 5.20 -0.43
C MET A 74 9.74 4.87 1.00
N GLU A 75 11.01 5.03 1.35
CA GLU A 75 11.53 4.84 2.71
C GLU A 75 10.84 5.78 3.71
N ARG A 76 10.63 7.05 3.34
CA ARG A 76 9.88 8.01 4.15
C ARG A 76 8.42 7.59 4.35
N MET A 77 7.77 7.11 3.30
CA MET A 77 6.39 6.61 3.38
C MET A 77 6.30 5.38 4.28
N VAL A 78 7.22 4.43 4.14
CA VAL A 78 7.29 3.24 5.01
C VAL A 78 7.48 3.64 6.46
N GLN A 79 8.39 4.57 6.74
CA GLN A 79 8.61 5.05 8.10
C GLN A 79 7.34 5.68 8.68
N TYR A 80 6.65 6.51 7.88
CA TYR A 80 5.37 7.09 8.30
C TYR A 80 4.32 6.02 8.65
N ILE A 81 4.19 4.95 7.85
CA ILE A 81 3.27 3.85 8.17
C ILE A 81 3.70 3.13 9.44
N LYS A 82 5.00 2.89 9.64
CA LYS A 82 5.54 2.24 10.84
C LYS A 82 5.22 3.05 12.09
N ASP A 83 5.51 4.35 12.09
CA ASP A 83 5.24 5.24 13.22
C ASP A 83 3.75 5.24 13.60
N ARG A 84 2.87 5.21 12.59
CA ARG A 84 1.40 5.15 12.80
C ARG A 84 0.94 3.79 13.32
N THR A 85 1.54 2.71 12.83
CA THR A 85 1.21 1.34 13.27
C THR A 85 1.70 1.09 14.69
N GLU A 86 2.87 1.63 15.05
CA GLU A 86 3.42 1.59 16.42
C GLU A 86 2.51 2.33 17.38
N ALA A 87 2.10 3.57 17.05
CA ALA A 87 1.14 4.32 17.86
C ALA A 87 -0.19 3.58 18.06
N PHE A 88 -0.64 2.79 17.07
CA PHE A 88 -1.83 1.95 17.21
C PHE A 88 -1.60 0.77 18.15
N ASP A 89 -0.48 0.05 18.03
CA ASP A 89 -0.16 -1.07 18.91
C ASP A 89 -0.02 -0.62 20.37
N ASP A 90 0.56 0.56 20.60
CA ASP A 90 0.65 1.19 21.93
C ASP A 90 -0.72 1.49 22.53
N LEU A 91 -1.65 2.01 21.72
CA LEU A 91 -3.03 2.33 22.16
C LEU A 91 -3.91 1.07 22.33
N PHE A 92 -3.63 0.01 21.57
CA PHE A 92 -4.40 -1.22 21.56
C PHE A 92 -3.51 -2.45 21.77
N PRO A 93 -2.84 -2.56 22.93
CA PRO A 93 -1.81 -3.57 23.14
C PRO A 93 -2.37 -4.97 22.96
N ALA A 94 -1.94 -5.65 21.90
CA ALA A 94 -2.20 -7.06 21.75
C ALA A 94 -1.26 -7.84 22.68
N ARG A 95 -1.80 -8.56 23.67
CA ARG A 95 -0.97 -9.52 24.45
C ARG A 95 -0.26 -10.44 23.44
N LYS A 96 1.07 -10.58 23.55
CA LYS A 96 1.90 -11.35 22.60
C LYS A 96 1.37 -12.77 22.30
N SER A 97 0.64 -13.39 23.24
CA SER A 97 -0.02 -14.70 23.07
C SER A 97 -1.28 -14.70 22.19
N ARG A 98 -1.85 -13.54 21.85
CA ARG A 98 -3.03 -13.36 20.96
C ARG A 98 -2.68 -12.93 19.53
N LEU A 99 -1.41 -12.59 19.26
CA LEU A 99 -0.97 -12.14 17.93
C LEU A 99 -1.07 -13.22 16.85
N ALA A 100 -1.12 -14.50 17.22
CA ALA A 100 -1.33 -15.61 16.29
C ALA A 100 -2.81 -15.93 16.00
N SER A 101 -3.76 -15.13 16.52
CA SER A 101 -5.19 -15.36 16.32
C SER A 101 -5.73 -14.56 15.13
N GLY A 102 -6.73 -15.09 14.42
CA GLY A 102 -7.43 -14.37 13.34
C GLY A 102 -7.98 -13.00 13.79
N ARG A 103 -8.33 -12.86 15.08
CA ARG A 103 -8.78 -11.58 15.66
C ARG A 103 -7.71 -10.48 15.68
N ALA A 104 -6.42 -10.83 15.77
CA ALA A 104 -5.35 -9.84 15.66
C ALA A 104 -5.22 -9.33 14.21
N PHE A 105 -5.39 -10.23 13.24
CA PHE A 105 -5.37 -9.91 11.82
C PHE A 105 -6.56 -9.02 11.43
N GLU A 106 -7.76 -9.33 11.91
CA GLU A 106 -8.96 -8.50 11.70
C GLU A 106 -8.79 -7.09 12.25
N ARG A 107 -8.21 -6.95 13.46
CA ARG A 107 -7.92 -5.64 14.05
C ARG A 107 -6.94 -4.84 13.22
N MET A 108 -5.85 -5.46 12.78
CA MET A 108 -4.86 -4.82 11.93
C MET A 108 -5.47 -4.41 10.58
N HIS A 109 -6.29 -5.27 9.98
CA HIS A 109 -6.97 -4.97 8.73
C HIS A 109 -7.95 -3.79 8.90
N ASN A 110 -8.80 -3.82 9.93
CA ASN A 110 -9.74 -2.73 10.21
C ASN A 110 -9.04 -1.41 10.48
N TRP A 111 -7.92 -1.44 11.21
CA TRP A 111 -7.12 -0.25 11.46
C TRP A 111 -6.47 0.27 10.17
N LEU A 112 -5.82 -0.59 9.37
CA LEU A 112 -5.24 -0.19 8.09
C LEU A 112 -6.29 0.36 7.13
N SER A 113 -7.50 -0.21 7.11
CA SER A 113 -8.62 0.33 6.35
C SER A 113 -8.98 1.74 6.82
N ALA A 114 -9.19 1.94 8.12
CA ALA A 114 -9.53 3.25 8.68
C ALA A 114 -8.41 4.28 8.46
N PHE A 115 -7.15 3.88 8.62
CA PHE A 115 -5.97 4.71 8.42
C PHE A 115 -5.83 5.14 6.96
N THR A 116 -5.92 4.19 6.02
CA THR A 116 -5.90 4.46 4.57
C THR A 116 -7.01 5.45 4.21
N SER A 117 -8.24 5.22 4.70
CA SER A 117 -9.36 6.12 4.44
C SER A 117 -9.16 7.52 5.01
N MET A 118 -8.62 7.65 6.23
CA MET A 118 -8.33 8.97 6.81
C MET A 118 -7.21 9.70 6.04
N GLN A 119 -6.14 8.99 5.70
CA GLN A 119 -5.02 9.54 4.96
C GLN A 119 -5.46 10.04 3.58
N ASP A 120 -6.26 9.25 2.87
CA ASP A 120 -6.61 9.55 1.49
C ASP A 120 -7.73 10.58 1.36
N PHE A 121 -8.70 10.59 2.28
CA PHE A 121 -9.92 11.40 2.09
C PHE A 121 -10.12 12.52 3.10
N VAL A 122 -9.39 12.52 4.23
CA VAL A 122 -9.63 13.46 5.33
C VAL A 122 -8.46 14.40 5.52
N PHE A 123 -7.23 13.87 5.56
CA PHE A 123 -6.07 14.71 5.85
C PHE A 123 -5.61 15.48 4.62
N GLU A 124 -5.53 16.80 4.77
CA GLU A 124 -4.89 17.66 3.78
C GLU A 124 -3.39 17.37 3.77
N ASN A 125 -2.88 17.05 2.58
CA ASN A 125 -1.44 16.90 2.41
C ASN A 125 -0.83 18.29 2.21
N GLY A 126 0.16 18.67 3.03
CA GLY A 126 0.69 20.04 3.11
C GLY A 126 1.26 20.61 1.79
N GLY A 127 1.50 19.77 0.77
CA GLY A 127 1.86 20.19 -0.59
C GLY A 127 0.70 20.31 -1.58
N LEU A 128 -0.47 19.73 -1.29
CA LEU A 128 -1.65 19.69 -2.17
C LEU A 128 -2.76 20.67 -1.74
N GLY A 129 -2.79 21.07 -0.46
CA GLY A 129 -3.85 21.94 0.09
C GLY A 129 -5.25 21.31 0.06
N ARG A 130 -5.32 19.98 -0.09
CA ARG A 130 -6.52 19.16 -0.11
C ARG A 130 -6.17 17.71 0.21
N PRO A 131 -7.15 16.84 0.54
CA PRO A 131 -6.91 15.41 0.67
C PRO A 131 -6.40 14.76 -0.63
N PRO A 132 -5.57 13.71 -0.55
CA PRO A 132 -5.07 12.96 -1.71
C PRO A 132 -6.17 12.55 -2.72
N LEU A 133 -7.28 12.04 -2.20
CA LEU A 133 -8.45 11.60 -2.94
C LEU A 133 -9.67 12.42 -2.49
N VAL A 134 -10.52 12.77 -3.46
CA VAL A 134 -11.81 13.41 -3.20
C VAL A 134 -12.89 12.35 -3.32
N TRP A 135 -13.76 12.23 -2.31
CA TRP A 135 -14.95 11.40 -2.40
C TRP A 135 -15.83 11.87 -3.57
N ARG A 136 -16.13 10.98 -4.51
CA ARG A 136 -17.19 11.15 -5.52
C ARG A 136 -18.11 9.93 -5.44
N GLU A 137 -19.44 10.16 -5.48
CA GLU A 137 -20.44 9.08 -5.57
C GLU A 137 -20.30 8.27 -6.88
N GLU A 138 -19.76 8.89 -7.93
CA GLU A 138 -19.40 8.25 -9.18
C GLU A 138 -17.94 7.78 -9.12
N GLY A 139 -17.71 6.50 -9.42
CA GLY A 139 -16.41 5.83 -9.27
C GLY A 139 -15.20 6.54 -9.90
N MET A 140 -14.01 6.16 -9.40
CA MET A 140 -12.64 6.46 -9.87
C MET A 140 -12.43 7.83 -10.57
N PRO A 141 -11.68 8.78 -9.96
CA PRO A 141 -11.46 10.09 -10.57
C PRO A 141 -10.77 10.00 -11.96
N PRO A 142 -11.22 10.77 -12.96
CA PRO A 142 -10.71 10.70 -14.33
C PRO A 142 -9.20 10.91 -14.50
N TRP A 143 -8.51 11.55 -13.56
CA TRP A 143 -7.05 11.74 -13.60
C TRP A 143 -6.25 10.51 -13.16
N LEU A 144 -6.90 9.47 -12.64
CA LEU A 144 -6.33 8.12 -12.48
C LEU A 144 -6.43 7.30 -13.79
N ASN A 145 -7.04 7.83 -14.86
CA ASN A 145 -7.00 7.24 -16.21
C ASN A 145 -5.73 7.60 -17.01
N GLY A 146 -4.81 8.38 -16.44
CA GLY A 146 -3.46 8.51 -16.95
C GLY A 146 -2.60 7.43 -16.31
N LEU A 147 -2.06 6.49 -17.09
CA LEU A 147 -1.19 5.41 -16.62
C LEU A 147 -0.09 5.99 -15.71
N ARG A 148 -0.21 5.79 -14.39
CA ARG A 148 0.85 6.14 -13.43
C ARG A 148 1.36 4.89 -12.74
N PRO A 149 2.64 4.87 -12.35
CA PRO A 149 3.19 3.70 -11.73
C PRO A 149 2.69 3.49 -10.31
N ILE A 150 2.35 2.25 -9.98
CA ILE A 150 1.98 1.88 -8.62
C ILE A 150 3.24 1.40 -7.91
N PHE A 151 3.53 2.01 -6.76
CA PHE A 151 4.66 1.62 -5.94
C PHE A 151 4.20 0.58 -4.93
N SER A 152 4.78 -0.62 -4.99
CA SER A 152 4.45 -1.70 -4.06
C SER A 152 5.65 -2.02 -3.17
N LEU A 153 5.38 -2.14 -1.87
CA LEU A 153 6.33 -2.63 -0.86
C LEU A 153 5.69 -3.75 -0.04
N GLY A 154 6.51 -4.50 0.68
CA GLY A 154 6.16 -5.68 1.47
C GLY A 154 6.86 -5.62 2.81
#